data_AF-A0A925HCY7-F1
#
_entry.id   AF-A0A925HCY7-F1
#
_cell.length_a   1.000
_cell.length_b   1.000
_cell.length_c   1.000
_cell.angle_alpha   90.00
_cell.angle_beta   90.00
_cell.angle_gamma   90.00
#
_symmetry.space_group_name_H-M   'P 1'
#
loop_
_entity.id
_entity.type
_entity.pdbx_description
1 polymer ?
#
loop_
_entity_poly.entity_id
_entity_poly.type
_entity_poly.pdbx_seq_one_letter_code
_entity_poly.pdbx_strand_id
1 'polypeptide(L)'
;LRPDWAGASFVSKIFMFGTPNGGSASAFASLLEGYSVTEGLRRRVRLLNKLSREDLLTSPAIFQLLPHGAGARFLDERLQPVALDFYDPETWRRFSWAAVSDPEFRASYARGAAEGLESPTHKGTLAELDAYFAATLRRARLFHEALDASGDSAAASVGAPVKLFAFGGDCEETLSAPVIFQDEKTGRWLTLVRPRSLRGADGKKIKRSVVERAMYEPGDGRVTRSSLLGLRSDGVRASVFYETTLPVVYAVFACDLHSELQNNKTLQDNALTLLVNEMTN
;
A
#
# COMPACT_ATOMS: atom_id res chain seq x y z
N LEU A 1 -13.28 -10.29 -13.96
CA LEU A 1 -12.42 -10.08 -15.16
C LEU A 1 -11.62 -11.36 -15.40
N ARG A 2 -11.27 -11.71 -16.64
CA ARG A 2 -10.39 -12.86 -16.92
C ARG A 2 -9.37 -12.46 -17.98
N PRO A 3 -8.05 -12.54 -17.71
CA PRO A 3 -7.03 -12.24 -18.71
C PRO A 3 -7.01 -13.34 -19.78
N ASP A 4 -6.94 -12.95 -21.06
CA ASP A 4 -6.86 -13.85 -22.21
C ASP A 4 -5.41 -14.12 -22.68
N TRP A 5 -4.45 -13.41 -22.09
CA TRP A 5 -3.01 -13.50 -22.41
C TRP A 5 -2.66 -13.24 -23.88
N ALA A 6 -3.52 -12.57 -24.65
CA ALA A 6 -3.27 -12.33 -26.08
C ALA A 6 -1.98 -11.53 -26.36
N GLY A 7 -1.55 -10.70 -25.41
CA GLY A 7 -0.32 -9.93 -25.51
C GLY A 7 0.96 -10.65 -25.05
N ALA A 8 0.85 -11.86 -24.49
CA ALA A 8 1.97 -12.50 -23.80
C ALA A 8 3.14 -12.85 -24.74
N SER A 9 2.85 -13.18 -26.01
CA SER A 9 3.89 -13.47 -27.01
C SER A 9 4.81 -12.29 -27.32
N PHE A 10 4.42 -11.07 -26.95
CA PHE A 10 5.22 -9.85 -27.13
C PHE A 10 6.10 -9.53 -25.91
N VAL A 11 5.99 -10.30 -24.83
CA VAL A 11 6.68 -10.02 -23.57
C VAL A 11 7.56 -11.21 -23.19
N SER A 12 8.88 -11.03 -23.28
CA SER A 12 9.83 -12.07 -22.88
C SER A 12 9.96 -12.17 -21.34
N LYS A 13 10.18 -11.03 -20.67
CA LYS A 13 10.45 -10.96 -19.23
C LYS A 13 9.87 -9.67 -18.65
N ILE A 14 9.34 -9.73 -17.43
CA ILE A 14 8.96 -8.54 -16.66
C ILE A 14 9.83 -8.46 -15.40
N PHE A 15 10.56 -7.36 -15.26
CA PHE A 15 11.38 -7.06 -14.08
C PHE A 15 10.63 -6.08 -13.18
N MET A 16 10.43 -6.46 -11.93
CA MET A 16 9.68 -5.71 -10.93
C MET A 16 10.63 -5.23 -9.84
N PHE A 17 10.82 -3.93 -9.71
CA PHE A 17 11.65 -3.32 -8.67
C PHE A 17 10.76 -2.64 -7.64
N GLY A 18 10.78 -3.12 -6.38
CA GLY A 18 9.97 -2.58 -5.29
C GLY A 18 8.48 -2.50 -5.62
N THR A 19 7.98 -3.30 -6.56
CA THR A 19 6.60 -3.20 -7.05
C THR A 19 5.63 -3.69 -5.98
N PRO A 20 4.67 -2.87 -5.52
CA PRO A 20 3.73 -3.26 -4.47
C PRO A 20 2.58 -4.12 -5.05
N ASN A 21 2.87 -5.35 -5.45
CA ASN A 21 1.86 -6.22 -6.08
C ASN A 21 0.67 -6.56 -5.16
N GLY A 22 0.87 -6.54 -3.83
CA GLY A 22 -0.20 -6.64 -2.83
C GLY A 22 -0.66 -5.30 -2.25
N GLY A 23 -0.21 -4.18 -2.84
CA GLY A 23 -0.38 -2.82 -2.32
C GLY A 23 0.59 -2.47 -1.18
N SER A 24 0.46 -1.27 -0.61
CA SER A 24 1.37 -0.74 0.42
C SER A 24 0.61 0.01 1.51
N ALA A 25 0.78 -0.40 2.77
CA ALA A 25 0.22 0.36 3.89
C ALA A 25 0.91 1.72 4.06
N SER A 26 2.08 1.94 3.45
CA SER A 26 2.70 3.27 3.35
C SER A 26 1.90 4.24 2.47
N ALA A 27 1.16 3.74 1.47
CA ALA A 27 0.22 4.55 0.71
C ALA A 27 -0.92 5.07 1.61
N PHE A 28 -1.48 4.18 2.44
CA PHE A 28 -2.46 4.55 3.46
C PHE A 28 -1.89 5.58 4.46
N ALA A 29 -0.68 5.35 4.96
CA ALA A 29 0.00 6.30 5.85
C ALA A 29 0.22 7.68 5.20
N SER A 30 0.46 7.71 3.89
CA SER A 30 0.61 8.96 3.13
C SER A 30 -0.71 9.71 3.03
N LEU A 31 -1.84 9.02 2.84
CA LEU A 31 -3.17 9.63 2.91
C LEU A 31 -3.50 10.22 4.29
N LEU A 32 -2.97 9.64 5.38
CA LEU A 32 -3.16 10.17 6.74
C LEU A 32 -2.25 11.37 7.06
N GLU A 33 -0.98 11.30 6.69
CA GLU A 33 0.05 12.22 7.22
C GLU A 33 0.72 13.10 6.15
N GLY A 34 0.38 12.90 4.87
CA GLY A 34 1.14 13.44 3.74
C GLY A 34 2.32 12.55 3.35
N TYR A 35 2.86 12.78 2.16
CA TYR A 35 4.01 12.04 1.63
C TYR A 35 5.32 12.70 2.04
N SER A 36 6.30 11.89 2.45
CA SER A 36 7.65 12.33 2.83
C SER A 36 8.72 11.55 2.09
N VAL A 37 9.87 12.19 1.87
CA VAL A 37 11.09 11.53 1.38
C VAL A 37 11.68 10.55 2.39
N THR A 38 11.28 10.62 3.66
CA THR A 38 11.73 9.69 4.69
C THR A 38 10.99 8.35 4.61
N GLU A 39 11.74 7.26 4.75
CA GLU A 39 11.27 5.87 4.57
C GLU A 39 11.43 5.04 5.85
N GLY A 40 10.69 3.94 5.93
CA GLY A 40 10.66 3.06 7.11
C GLY A 40 10.24 3.80 8.38
N LEU A 41 10.91 3.49 9.50
CA LEU A 41 10.64 4.09 10.81
C LEU A 41 11.25 5.48 11.01
N ARG A 42 11.91 6.05 9.99
CA ARG A 42 12.47 7.40 10.07
C ARG A 42 11.34 8.40 10.33
N ARG A 43 11.61 9.38 11.19
CA ARG A 43 10.60 10.38 11.59
C ARG A 43 10.24 11.24 10.37
N ARG A 44 8.95 11.26 10.02
CA ARG A 44 8.42 12.26 9.07
C ARG A 44 8.48 13.64 9.70
N VAL A 45 9.18 14.55 9.03
CA VAL A 45 9.27 15.96 9.40
C VAL A 45 8.52 16.74 8.34
N ARG A 46 7.61 17.63 8.73
CA ARG A 46 6.80 18.44 7.80
C ARG A 46 7.64 19.17 6.74
N LEU A 47 8.83 19.66 7.09
CA LEU A 47 9.78 20.30 6.16
C LEU A 47 10.25 19.36 5.03
N LEU A 48 10.17 18.05 5.24
CA LEU A 48 10.55 17.00 4.28
C LEU A 48 9.32 16.32 3.65
N ASN A 49 8.12 16.86 3.88
CA ASN A 49 6.93 16.41 3.17
C ASN A 49 6.95 17.02 1.76
N LYS A 50 6.82 16.16 0.75
CA LYS A 50 6.77 16.58 -0.65
C LYS A 50 5.36 16.84 -1.14
N LEU A 51 4.37 16.14 -0.57
CA LEU A 51 2.95 16.30 -0.88
C LEU A 51 2.15 16.33 0.42
N SER A 52 1.20 17.24 0.51
CA SER A 52 0.23 17.31 1.60
C SER A 52 -0.78 16.15 1.54
N ARG A 53 -1.63 15.99 2.56
CA ARG A 53 -2.71 14.98 2.49
C ARG A 53 -3.79 15.41 1.48
N GLU A 54 -3.93 16.72 1.29
CA GLU A 54 -4.86 17.37 0.39
C GLU A 54 -4.44 17.14 -1.06
N ASP A 55 -3.14 17.26 -1.37
CA ASP A 55 -2.58 16.92 -2.67
C ASP A 55 -2.85 15.45 -3.01
N LEU A 56 -2.55 14.56 -2.05
CA LEU A 56 -2.72 13.12 -2.23
C LEU A 56 -4.17 12.70 -2.40
N LEU A 57 -5.11 13.38 -1.74
CA LEU A 57 -6.54 13.13 -1.92
C LEU A 57 -6.96 13.23 -3.39
N THR A 58 -6.35 14.13 -4.15
CA THR A 58 -6.67 14.36 -5.57
C THR A 58 -5.97 13.40 -6.54
N SER A 59 -5.13 12.49 -6.04
CA SER A 59 -4.37 11.52 -6.85
C SER A 59 -5.01 10.13 -6.79
N PRO A 60 -5.76 9.67 -7.80
CA PRO A 60 -6.40 8.35 -7.76
C PRO A 60 -5.41 7.18 -7.59
N ALA A 61 -4.17 7.35 -8.05
CA ALA A 61 -3.13 6.32 -7.98
C ALA A 61 -2.78 5.93 -6.54
N ILE A 62 -2.82 6.85 -5.57
CA ILE A 62 -2.48 6.51 -4.17
C ILE A 62 -3.50 5.53 -3.56
N PHE A 63 -4.76 5.60 -4.00
CA PHE A 63 -5.83 4.69 -3.58
C PHE A 63 -5.68 3.31 -4.23
N GLN A 64 -5.20 3.26 -5.47
CA GLN A 64 -4.86 2.03 -6.19
C GLN A 64 -3.58 1.35 -5.65
N LEU A 65 -2.78 2.07 -4.85
CA LEU A 65 -1.63 1.53 -4.14
C LEU A 65 -1.98 1.03 -2.73
N LEU A 66 -3.23 1.18 -2.28
CA LEU A 66 -3.64 0.66 -0.98
C LEU A 66 -3.51 -0.88 -0.95
N PRO A 67 -3.23 -1.47 0.21
CA PRO A 67 -3.22 -2.92 0.34
C PRO A 67 -4.57 -3.52 -0.07
N HIS A 68 -4.56 -4.71 -0.67
CA HIS A 68 -5.77 -5.43 -1.06
C HIS A 68 -5.67 -6.92 -0.71
N GLY A 69 -6.81 -7.63 -0.82
CA GLY A 69 -6.91 -9.04 -0.45
C GLY A 69 -6.40 -9.32 0.97
N ALA A 70 -5.58 -10.35 1.12
CA ALA A 70 -4.98 -10.73 2.41
C ALA A 70 -3.99 -9.68 2.96
N GLY A 71 -3.48 -8.76 2.12
CA GLY A 71 -2.58 -7.68 2.54
C GLY A 71 -3.29 -6.51 3.23
N ALA A 72 -4.61 -6.36 3.05
CA ALA A 72 -5.41 -5.31 3.68
C ALA A 72 -5.70 -5.60 5.16
N ARG A 73 -4.69 -5.39 6.01
CA ARG A 73 -4.78 -5.66 7.46
C ARG A 73 -4.81 -4.36 8.27
N PHE A 74 -5.77 -4.27 9.17
CA PHE A 74 -5.84 -3.26 10.24
C PHE A 74 -5.95 -3.98 11.58
N LEU A 75 -5.41 -3.37 12.63
CA LEU A 75 -5.42 -3.93 13.98
C LEU A 75 -6.18 -3.03 14.95
N ASP A 76 -6.75 -3.60 16.01
CA ASP A 76 -7.34 -2.85 17.13
C ASP A 76 -6.31 -2.53 18.23
N GLU A 77 -6.74 -1.90 19.32
CA GLU A 77 -5.89 -1.59 20.48
C GLU A 77 -5.36 -2.83 21.24
N ARG A 78 -5.88 -4.03 20.93
CA ARG A 78 -5.42 -5.34 21.42
C ARG A 78 -4.54 -6.06 20.39
N LEU A 79 -4.18 -5.38 19.31
CA LEU A 79 -3.41 -5.90 18.18
C LEU A 79 -4.10 -7.09 17.48
N GLN A 80 -5.43 -7.12 17.50
CA GLN A 80 -6.24 -8.12 16.79
C GLN A 80 -6.73 -7.56 15.45
N PRO A 81 -6.86 -8.40 14.40
CA PRO A 81 -7.38 -7.96 13.11
C PRO A 81 -8.78 -7.33 13.22
N VAL A 82 -8.97 -6.21 12.54
CA VAL A 82 -10.26 -5.52 12.42
C VAL A 82 -10.83 -5.77 11.03
N ALA A 83 -12.03 -6.35 10.98
CA ALA A 83 -12.79 -6.44 9.75
C ALA A 83 -13.44 -5.08 9.43
N LEU A 84 -13.03 -4.46 8.33
CA LEU A 84 -13.61 -3.21 7.82
C LEU A 84 -13.55 -3.18 6.29
N ASP A 85 -14.48 -2.45 5.68
CA ASP A 85 -14.44 -2.16 4.24
C ASP A 85 -13.83 -0.78 4.02
N PHE A 86 -12.54 -0.72 3.66
CA PHE A 86 -11.88 0.55 3.36
C PHE A 86 -12.23 1.09 1.96
N TYR A 87 -13.05 0.42 1.17
CA TYR A 87 -13.61 1.00 -0.06
C TYR A 87 -14.90 1.79 0.20
N ASP A 88 -15.49 1.66 1.39
CA ASP A 88 -16.65 2.45 1.81
C ASP A 88 -16.20 3.84 2.32
N PRO A 89 -16.66 4.95 1.71
CA PRO A 89 -16.41 6.29 2.21
C PRO A 89 -16.82 6.51 3.68
N GLU A 90 -17.83 5.81 4.19
CA GLU A 90 -18.26 5.93 5.59
C GLU A 90 -17.19 5.40 6.56
N THR A 91 -16.44 4.37 6.17
CA THR A 91 -15.31 3.86 6.96
C THR A 91 -14.26 4.95 7.17
N TRP A 92 -13.94 5.70 6.11
CA TRP A 92 -12.96 6.79 6.19
C TRP A 92 -13.46 7.93 7.07
N ARG A 93 -14.75 8.30 6.94
CA ARG A 93 -15.37 9.31 7.82
C ARG A 93 -15.33 8.87 9.29
N ARG A 94 -15.72 7.62 9.58
CA ARG A 94 -15.75 7.07 10.94
C ARG A 94 -14.38 7.14 11.62
N PHE A 95 -13.31 6.80 10.89
CA PHE A 95 -11.96 6.76 11.44
C PHE A 95 -11.14 8.03 11.20
N SER A 96 -11.77 9.11 10.71
CA SER A 96 -11.13 10.38 10.38
C SER A 96 -9.93 10.23 9.42
N TRP A 97 -10.06 9.37 8.42
CA TRP A 97 -8.99 9.10 7.46
C TRP A 97 -9.04 10.07 6.26
N ALA A 98 -7.84 10.43 5.78
CA ALA A 98 -7.59 11.39 4.69
C ALA A 98 -8.17 12.79 4.93
N ALA A 99 -7.78 13.74 4.06
CA ALA A 99 -8.23 15.13 4.18
C ALA A 99 -9.77 15.26 4.03
N VAL A 100 -10.40 14.38 3.24
CA VAL A 100 -11.85 14.38 3.02
C VAL A 100 -12.68 14.23 4.29
N SER A 101 -12.12 13.60 5.34
CA SER A 101 -12.77 13.39 6.63
C SER A 101 -12.40 14.44 7.67
N ASP A 102 -11.51 15.39 7.33
CA ASP A 102 -11.05 16.45 8.22
C ASP A 102 -12.03 17.64 8.20
N PRO A 103 -12.68 17.99 9.33
CA PRO A 103 -13.63 19.10 9.37
C PRO A 103 -13.02 20.45 8.94
N GLU A 104 -11.74 20.70 9.24
CA GLU A 104 -11.08 21.96 8.90
C GLU A 104 -10.87 22.08 7.39
N PHE A 105 -10.37 21.00 6.76
CA PHE A 105 -10.23 20.91 5.31
C PHE A 105 -11.57 21.07 4.61
N ARG A 106 -12.61 20.34 5.05
CA ARG A 106 -13.95 20.44 4.46
C ARG A 106 -14.50 21.86 4.55
N ALA A 107 -14.33 22.54 5.67
CA ALA A 107 -14.77 23.92 5.85
C ALA A 107 -14.00 24.88 4.92
N SER A 108 -12.69 24.69 4.76
CA SER A 108 -11.84 25.44 3.82
C SER A 108 -12.24 25.21 2.35
N TYR A 109 -12.45 23.95 1.97
CA TYR A 109 -12.89 23.53 0.64
C TYR A 109 -14.24 24.16 0.28
N ALA A 110 -15.22 24.10 1.20
CA ALA A 110 -16.55 24.70 0.99
C ALA A 110 -16.53 26.23 0.84
N ARG A 111 -15.51 26.90 1.42
CA ARG A 111 -15.29 28.35 1.22
C ARG A 111 -14.54 28.68 -0.07
N GLY A 112 -13.96 27.69 -0.75
CA GLY A 112 -13.10 27.88 -1.93
C GLY A 112 -11.70 28.41 -1.61
N ALA A 113 -11.24 28.24 -0.37
CA ALA A 113 -9.97 28.77 0.12
C ALA A 113 -9.07 27.62 0.60
N ALA A 114 -8.50 26.84 -0.33
CA ALA A 114 -7.51 25.84 0.01
C ALA A 114 -6.21 26.57 0.43
N GLU A 115 -5.77 26.37 1.67
CA GLU A 115 -4.54 26.97 2.22
C GLU A 115 -4.44 28.52 2.13
N GLY A 116 -5.57 29.23 2.09
CA GLY A 116 -5.58 30.70 2.04
C GLY A 116 -5.31 31.29 0.65
N LEU A 117 -5.22 30.46 -0.38
CA LEU A 117 -5.22 30.87 -1.78
C LEU A 117 -6.62 30.60 -2.36
N GLU A 118 -7.17 31.57 -3.10
CA GLU A 118 -8.39 31.32 -3.88
C GLU A 118 -8.09 30.24 -4.92
N SER A 119 -8.89 29.18 -4.94
CA SER A 119 -8.80 28.16 -5.99
C SER A 119 -9.10 28.81 -7.34
N PRO A 120 -8.15 28.80 -8.31
CA PRO A 120 -8.35 29.44 -9.61
C PRO A 120 -9.41 28.75 -10.48
N THR A 121 -9.95 27.59 -10.06
CA THR A 121 -10.73 26.70 -10.93
C THR A 121 -12.18 26.42 -10.50
N HIS A 122 -12.66 27.05 -9.41
CA HIS A 122 -14.06 27.11 -8.89
C HIS A 122 -14.14 26.75 -7.39
N LYS A 123 -15.19 27.25 -6.73
CA LYS A 123 -15.67 26.76 -5.44
C LYS A 123 -16.25 25.36 -5.66
N GLY A 124 -15.64 24.34 -5.07
CA GLY A 124 -16.24 23.00 -5.02
C GLY A 124 -17.25 22.89 -3.88
N THR A 125 -18.31 22.11 -4.08
CA THR A 125 -19.28 21.76 -3.04
C THR A 125 -18.82 20.53 -2.27
N LEU A 126 -19.24 20.39 -1.01
CA LEU A 126 -18.95 19.17 -0.24
C LEU A 126 -19.55 17.91 -0.90
N ALA A 127 -20.68 18.06 -1.62
CA ALA A 127 -21.27 16.99 -2.39
C ALA A 127 -20.36 16.50 -3.53
N GLU A 128 -19.70 17.41 -4.25
CA GLU A 128 -18.74 17.06 -5.29
C GLU A 128 -17.49 16.39 -4.71
N LEU A 129 -16.98 16.89 -3.58
CA LEU A 129 -15.86 16.29 -2.87
C LEU A 129 -16.17 14.85 -2.45
N ASP A 130 -17.34 14.63 -1.86
CA ASP A 130 -17.80 13.31 -1.40
C ASP A 130 -18.03 12.37 -2.59
N ALA A 131 -18.61 12.87 -3.70
CA ALA A 131 -18.83 12.10 -4.92
C ALA A 131 -17.51 11.71 -5.60
N TYR A 132 -16.55 12.63 -5.68
CA TYR A 132 -15.21 12.36 -6.18
C TYR A 132 -14.53 11.27 -5.35
N PHE A 133 -14.57 11.41 -4.02
CA PHE A 133 -13.93 10.45 -3.13
C PHE A 133 -14.54 9.04 -3.26
N ALA A 134 -15.87 8.94 -3.29
CA ALA A 134 -16.56 7.69 -3.53
C ALA A 134 -16.21 7.08 -4.91
N ALA A 135 -16.09 7.90 -5.95
CA ALA A 135 -15.67 7.45 -7.26
C ALA A 135 -14.23 6.91 -7.28
N THR A 136 -13.32 7.57 -6.57
CA THR A 136 -11.92 7.15 -6.44
C THR A 136 -11.80 5.83 -5.67
N LEU A 137 -12.50 5.66 -4.55
CA LEU A 137 -12.51 4.38 -3.81
C LEU A 137 -13.12 3.25 -4.63
N ARG A 138 -14.22 3.49 -5.35
CA ARG A 138 -14.80 2.50 -6.28
C ARG A 138 -13.80 2.11 -7.39
N ARG A 139 -13.06 3.08 -7.94
CA ARG A 139 -12.02 2.81 -8.94
C ARG A 139 -10.88 1.97 -8.37
N ALA A 140 -10.44 2.27 -7.15
CA ALA A 140 -9.43 1.48 -6.45
C ALA A 140 -9.92 0.04 -6.23
N ARG A 141 -11.16 -0.15 -5.78
CA ARG A 141 -11.79 -1.46 -5.65
C ARG A 141 -11.78 -2.25 -6.95
N LEU A 142 -12.27 -1.67 -8.04
CA LEU A 142 -12.30 -2.32 -9.35
C LEU A 142 -10.89 -2.66 -9.86
N PHE A 143 -9.91 -1.81 -9.57
CA PHE A 143 -8.51 -2.06 -9.91
C PHE A 143 -7.94 -3.24 -9.11
N HIS A 144 -8.17 -3.29 -7.79
CA HIS A 144 -7.73 -4.41 -6.96
C HIS A 144 -8.45 -5.71 -7.33
N GLU A 145 -9.75 -5.67 -7.59
CA GLU A 145 -10.52 -6.81 -8.12
C GLU A 145 -9.98 -7.29 -9.47
N ALA A 146 -9.44 -6.39 -10.30
CA ALA A 146 -8.78 -6.75 -11.55
C ALA A 146 -7.40 -7.38 -11.34
N LEU A 147 -6.62 -6.90 -10.38
CA LEU A 147 -5.33 -7.50 -9.99
C LEU A 147 -5.52 -8.88 -9.37
N ASP A 148 -6.55 -9.04 -8.53
CA ASP A 148 -6.88 -10.29 -7.85
C ASP A 148 -7.65 -11.28 -8.73
N ALA A 149 -8.04 -10.86 -9.95
CA ALA A 149 -8.72 -11.72 -10.91
C ALA A 149 -7.78 -12.84 -11.38
N SER A 150 -7.78 -13.94 -10.64
CA SER A 150 -7.13 -15.18 -11.05
C SER A 150 -7.80 -15.69 -12.32
N GLY A 151 -7.01 -15.98 -13.35
CA GLY A 151 -7.53 -16.76 -14.47
C GLY A 151 -7.90 -18.16 -13.97
N ASP A 152 -9.17 -18.54 -14.04
CA ASP A 152 -9.59 -19.93 -13.89
C ASP A 152 -8.86 -20.76 -14.95
N SER A 153 -7.73 -21.36 -14.61
CA SER A 153 -7.27 -22.60 -15.23
C SER A 153 -5.97 -23.05 -14.57
N ALA A 154 -5.87 -24.36 -14.41
CA ALA A 154 -4.65 -25.12 -14.19
C ALA A 154 -3.51 -24.83 -15.21
N ALA A 155 -3.69 -23.89 -16.16
CA ALA A 155 -2.66 -23.37 -17.04
C ALA A 155 -1.79 -22.27 -16.39
N ALA A 156 -2.29 -21.56 -15.38
CA ALA A 156 -1.55 -20.47 -14.71
C ALA A 156 -0.44 -20.97 -13.77
N SER A 157 -0.54 -22.21 -13.26
CA SER A 157 0.39 -22.75 -12.27
C SER A 157 1.66 -23.40 -12.81
N VAL A 158 1.67 -23.78 -14.10
CA VAL A 158 2.82 -24.44 -14.75
C VAL A 158 3.11 -23.87 -16.16
N GLY A 159 2.38 -22.85 -16.61
CA GLY A 159 2.49 -22.36 -17.99
C GLY A 159 2.07 -20.90 -18.20
N ALA A 160 2.09 -20.06 -17.16
CA ALA A 160 1.88 -18.62 -17.36
C ALA A 160 2.87 -18.12 -18.42
N PRO A 161 2.40 -17.52 -19.53
CA PRO A 161 3.25 -17.26 -20.70
C PRO A 161 4.24 -16.12 -20.45
N VAL A 162 4.09 -15.37 -19.36
CA VAL A 162 5.00 -14.30 -18.95
C VAL A 162 5.62 -14.60 -17.59
N LYS A 163 6.95 -14.56 -17.53
CA LYS A 163 7.75 -14.76 -16.31
C LYS A 163 7.97 -13.44 -15.59
N LEU A 164 7.79 -13.42 -14.27
CA LEU A 164 8.08 -12.25 -13.43
C LEU A 164 9.38 -12.45 -12.63
N PHE A 165 10.20 -11.41 -12.58
CA PHE A 165 11.45 -11.35 -11.83
C PHE A 165 11.34 -10.23 -10.80
N ALA A 166 11.40 -10.56 -9.51
CA ALA A 166 11.19 -9.62 -8.41
C ALA A 166 12.51 -9.15 -7.78
N PHE A 167 12.64 -7.84 -7.56
CA PHE A 167 13.80 -7.19 -6.97
C PHE A 167 13.30 -6.25 -5.87
N GLY A 168 13.77 -6.42 -4.64
CA GLY A 168 13.25 -5.66 -3.51
C GLY A 168 14.22 -5.51 -2.35
N GLY A 169 13.73 -4.83 -1.31
CA GLY A 169 14.37 -4.81 0.01
C GLY A 169 13.73 -5.82 0.97
N ASP A 170 14.50 -6.37 1.91
CA ASP A 170 13.97 -7.29 2.95
C ASP A 170 14.60 -7.04 4.34
N CYS A 171 15.12 -5.83 4.58
CA CYS A 171 15.87 -5.51 5.80
C CYS A 171 15.29 -4.33 6.58
N GLU A 172 14.36 -3.60 5.98
CA GLU A 172 13.78 -2.39 6.58
C GLU A 172 12.39 -2.69 7.15
N GLU A 173 12.16 -2.21 8.36
CA GLU A 173 10.84 -2.26 9.01
C GLU A 173 9.84 -1.49 8.15
N THR A 174 8.93 -2.25 7.52
CA THR A 174 7.97 -1.72 6.57
C THR A 174 6.55 -1.90 7.09
N LEU A 175 5.78 -0.81 7.11
CA LEU A 175 4.42 -0.83 7.64
C LEU A 175 3.56 -1.84 6.86
N SER A 176 2.93 -2.77 7.57
CA SER A 176 2.04 -3.79 7.02
C SER A 176 0.62 -3.67 7.57
N ALA A 177 0.46 -3.28 8.84
CA ALA A 177 -0.86 -3.22 9.47
C ALA A 177 -1.00 -2.02 10.43
N PRO A 178 -1.69 -0.94 10.02
CA PRO A 178 -2.01 0.18 10.90
C PRO A 178 -2.87 -0.25 12.09
N VAL A 179 -2.71 0.41 13.24
CA VAL A 179 -3.52 0.16 14.45
C VAL A 179 -4.56 1.26 14.63
N ILE A 180 -5.83 0.89 14.72
CA ILE A 180 -6.97 1.76 14.97
C ILE A 180 -7.34 1.64 16.45
N PHE A 181 -7.56 2.77 17.12
CA PHE A 181 -7.99 2.79 18.52
C PHE A 181 -8.73 4.09 18.82
N GLN A 182 -9.52 4.10 19.89
CA GLN A 182 -10.18 5.31 20.35
C GLN A 182 -9.33 6.02 21.40
N ASP A 183 -9.17 7.34 21.27
CA ASP A 183 -8.53 8.16 22.28
C ASP A 183 -9.44 8.28 23.52
N GLU A 184 -8.98 7.79 24.67
CA GLU A 184 -9.77 7.76 25.91
C GLU A 184 -10.22 9.16 26.38
N LYS A 185 -9.48 10.21 26.04
CA LYS A 185 -9.77 11.58 26.51
C LYS A 185 -10.79 12.29 25.63
N THR A 186 -10.67 12.13 24.32
CA THR A 186 -11.47 12.86 23.33
C THR A 186 -12.59 12.02 22.71
N GLY A 187 -12.55 10.69 22.90
CA GLY A 187 -13.45 9.76 22.26
C GLY A 187 -13.27 9.66 20.74
N ARG A 188 -12.23 10.29 20.17
CA ARG A 188 -11.98 10.28 18.73
C ARG A 188 -11.23 9.01 18.32
N TRP A 189 -11.60 8.46 17.17
CA TRP A 189 -10.80 7.41 16.54
C TRP A 189 -9.46 7.99 16.07
N LEU A 190 -8.39 7.24 16.35
CA LEU A 190 -7.04 7.52 15.91
C LEU A 190 -6.49 6.29 15.18
N THR A 191 -5.53 6.51 14.28
CA THR A 191 -4.85 5.43 13.57
C THR A 191 -3.35 5.62 13.64
N LEU A 192 -2.66 4.62 14.16
CA LEU A 192 -1.21 4.56 14.19
C LEU A 192 -0.69 3.97 12.89
N VAL A 193 0.15 4.74 12.23
CA VAL A 193 1.01 4.30 11.12
C VAL A 193 2.49 4.32 11.52
N ARG A 194 2.76 4.54 12.81
CA ARG A 194 4.05 4.37 13.48
C ARG A 194 3.86 3.72 14.84
N PRO A 195 4.80 2.87 15.26
CA PRO A 195 4.66 2.15 16.51
C PRO A 195 4.93 3.09 17.68
N ARG A 196 4.01 3.07 18.64
CA ARG A 196 4.16 3.67 19.97
C ARG A 196 3.62 2.70 21.00
N SER A 197 3.91 2.92 22.29
CA SER A 197 3.26 2.13 23.33
C SER A 197 1.76 2.43 23.34
N LEU A 198 0.95 1.40 23.53
CA LEU A 198 -0.51 1.49 23.62
C LEU A 198 -0.97 1.08 25.02
N ARG A 199 -2.17 1.52 25.39
CA ARG A 199 -2.91 0.93 26.50
C ARG A 199 -4.06 0.15 25.86
N GLY A 200 -4.09 -1.16 26.06
CA GLY A 200 -5.18 -1.99 25.58
C GLY A 200 -6.47 -1.68 26.34
N ALA A 201 -7.61 -2.10 25.80
CA ALA A 201 -8.92 -1.91 26.43
C ALA A 201 -9.06 -2.56 27.82
N ASP A 202 -8.18 -3.52 28.16
CA ASP A 202 -8.07 -4.12 29.49
C ASP A 202 -7.22 -3.27 30.47
N GLY A 203 -6.82 -2.07 30.07
CA GLY A 203 -5.97 -1.16 30.82
C GLY A 203 -4.48 -1.53 30.81
N LYS A 204 -4.08 -2.66 30.21
CA LYS A 204 -2.68 -3.10 30.18
C LYS A 204 -1.88 -2.32 29.16
N LYS A 205 -0.66 -1.95 29.55
CA LYS A 205 0.28 -1.27 28.66
C LYS A 205 0.94 -2.28 27.72
N ILE A 206 0.76 -2.10 26.42
CA ILE A 206 1.47 -2.83 25.37
C ILE A 206 2.73 -2.04 25.02
N LYS A 207 3.90 -2.69 25.14
CA LYS A 207 5.20 -2.07 24.84
C LYS A 207 5.31 -1.72 23.36
N ARG A 208 5.98 -0.60 23.04
CA ARG A 208 6.24 -0.17 21.65
C ARG A 208 6.79 -1.30 20.76
N SER A 209 7.72 -2.11 21.25
CA SER A 209 8.32 -3.21 20.45
C SER A 209 7.34 -4.34 20.13
N VAL A 210 6.31 -4.55 20.95
CA VAL A 210 5.24 -5.51 20.65
C VAL A 210 4.31 -4.94 19.57
N VAL A 211 3.98 -3.65 19.68
CA VAL A 211 3.18 -2.92 18.68
C VAL A 211 3.90 -2.90 17.33
N GLU A 212 5.20 -2.62 17.32
CA GLU A 212 6.04 -2.64 16.11
C GLU A 212 6.00 -4.00 15.41
N ARG A 213 6.26 -5.11 16.11
CA ARG A 213 6.19 -6.46 15.52
C ARG A 213 4.81 -6.84 14.96
N ALA A 214 3.73 -6.24 15.48
CA ALA A 214 2.39 -6.48 14.96
C ALA A 214 2.10 -5.62 13.72
N MET A 215 2.66 -4.41 13.67
CA MET A 215 2.40 -3.40 12.65
C MET A 215 3.34 -3.49 11.44
N TYR A 216 4.53 -4.06 11.58
CA TYR A 216 5.60 -4.01 10.59
C TYR A 216 6.04 -5.41 10.17
N GLU A 217 6.45 -5.51 8.91
CA GLU A 217 7.06 -6.68 8.29
C GLU A 217 8.35 -6.25 7.57
N PRO A 218 9.29 -7.18 7.33
CA PRO A 218 10.45 -6.92 6.49
C PRO A 218 10.08 -6.41 5.08
N GLY A 219 10.88 -5.47 4.58
CA GLY A 219 10.69 -4.85 3.27
C GLY A 219 11.77 -3.83 2.93
N ASP A 220 11.41 -2.84 2.10
CA ASP A 220 12.27 -1.74 1.66
C ASP A 220 11.94 -0.38 2.31
N GLY A 221 11.11 -0.37 3.35
CA GLY A 221 10.64 0.84 4.04
C GLY A 221 9.39 1.49 3.41
N ARG A 222 8.91 1.01 2.25
CA ARG A 222 7.59 1.35 1.68
C ARG A 222 6.77 0.13 1.28
N VAL A 223 7.40 -0.90 0.73
CA VAL A 223 6.79 -2.12 0.22
C VAL A 223 7.35 -3.30 0.99
N THR A 224 6.47 -4.10 1.58
CA THR A 224 6.88 -5.31 2.28
C THR A 224 7.34 -6.36 1.28
N ARG A 225 8.23 -7.26 1.69
CA ARG A 225 8.58 -8.42 0.87
C ARG A 225 7.34 -9.24 0.49
N SER A 226 6.38 -9.37 1.41
CA SER A 226 5.12 -10.06 1.19
C SER A 226 4.31 -9.42 0.05
N SER A 227 4.26 -8.08 0.00
CA SER A 227 3.60 -7.33 -1.07
C SER A 227 4.33 -7.44 -2.41
N LEU A 228 5.67 -7.34 -2.42
CA LEU A 228 6.44 -7.48 -3.66
C LEU A 228 6.20 -8.84 -4.33
N LEU A 229 6.17 -9.91 -3.54
CA LEU A 229 5.92 -11.25 -4.04
C LEU A 229 4.45 -11.53 -4.29
N GLY A 230 3.53 -10.66 -3.87
CA GLY A 230 2.09 -10.92 -3.90
C GLY A 230 1.74 -12.20 -3.15
N LEU A 231 2.32 -12.41 -1.97
CA LEU A 231 2.09 -13.64 -1.21
C LEU A 231 0.62 -13.75 -0.82
N ARG A 232 0.02 -14.91 -1.08
CA ARG A 232 -1.38 -15.20 -0.79
C ARG A 232 -1.52 -16.64 -0.36
N SER A 233 -2.24 -16.85 0.74
CA SER A 233 -2.65 -18.19 1.17
C SER A 233 -3.91 -18.67 0.44
N ASP A 234 -4.64 -17.76 -0.21
CA ASP A 234 -5.84 -18.00 -0.97
C ASP A 234 -5.57 -17.88 -2.48
N GLY A 235 -5.60 -19.01 -3.21
CA GLY A 235 -5.49 -19.03 -4.66
C GLY A 235 -4.68 -20.19 -5.21
N VAL A 236 -4.69 -20.32 -6.53
CA VAL A 236 -3.86 -21.30 -7.23
C VAL A 236 -2.44 -20.73 -7.33
N ARG A 237 -1.48 -21.42 -6.71
CA ARG A 237 -0.08 -21.05 -6.73
C ARG A 237 0.45 -21.03 -8.18
N ALA A 238 1.03 -19.91 -8.60
CA ALA A 238 1.58 -19.70 -9.95
C ALA A 238 3.11 -19.80 -10.04
N SER A 239 3.79 -19.89 -8.89
CA SER A 239 5.24 -20.03 -8.81
C SER A 239 5.63 -21.37 -8.19
N VAL A 240 6.62 -22.05 -8.76
CA VAL A 240 7.22 -23.26 -8.17
C VAL A 240 8.02 -22.94 -6.90
N PHE A 241 8.54 -21.71 -6.78
CA PHE A 241 9.49 -21.33 -5.72
C PHE A 241 8.84 -20.51 -4.60
N TYR A 242 7.76 -19.78 -4.90
CA TYR A 242 7.15 -18.84 -3.96
C TYR A 242 5.64 -19.14 -3.74
N GLU A 243 5.13 -18.86 -2.55
CA GLU A 243 3.70 -19.01 -2.20
C GLU A 243 2.88 -17.81 -2.70
N THR A 244 2.76 -17.71 -4.02
CA THR A 244 2.14 -16.57 -4.70
C THR A 244 1.29 -17.03 -5.87
N THR A 245 0.27 -16.24 -6.19
CA THR A 245 -0.57 -16.36 -7.39
C THR A 245 0.06 -15.67 -8.61
N LEU A 246 1.19 -15.00 -8.43
CA LEU A 246 1.98 -14.39 -9.50
C LEU A 246 2.99 -15.39 -10.10
N PRO A 247 3.24 -15.38 -11.41
CA PRO A 247 4.22 -16.26 -12.04
C PRO A 247 5.66 -15.77 -11.82
N VAL A 248 6.04 -15.58 -10.55
CA VAL A 248 7.38 -15.17 -10.12
C VAL A 248 8.33 -16.36 -10.23
N VAL A 249 9.33 -16.25 -11.09
CA VAL A 249 10.34 -17.31 -11.32
C VAL A 249 11.67 -17.01 -10.65
N TYR A 250 11.87 -15.77 -10.21
CA TYR A 250 13.09 -15.32 -9.56
C TYR A 250 12.75 -14.18 -8.60
N ALA A 251 13.38 -14.18 -7.43
CA ALA A 251 13.37 -13.04 -6.53
C ALA A 251 14.73 -12.84 -5.87
N VAL A 252 15.21 -11.61 -5.82
CA VAL A 252 16.42 -11.22 -5.09
C VAL A 252 16.11 -10.01 -4.21
N PHE A 253 16.69 -10.02 -3.01
CA PHE A 253 16.48 -8.99 -2.01
C PHE A 253 17.82 -8.40 -1.55
N ALA A 254 17.87 -7.08 -1.45
CA ALA A 254 18.98 -6.35 -0.86
C ALA A 254 18.57 -5.71 0.47
N CYS A 255 19.53 -5.21 1.24
CA CYS A 255 19.27 -4.35 2.39
C CYS A 255 19.34 -2.89 1.97
N ASP A 256 18.40 -2.44 1.14
CA ASP A 256 18.28 -1.04 0.73
C ASP A 256 16.85 -0.52 0.87
N LEU A 257 16.79 0.80 0.97
CA LEU A 257 15.57 1.57 0.95
C LEU A 257 14.91 1.57 -0.43
N HIS A 258 13.59 1.76 -0.46
CA HIS A 258 12.79 1.80 -1.67
C HIS A 258 13.33 2.78 -2.71
N SER A 259 13.79 3.97 -2.29
CA SER A 259 14.37 4.97 -3.20
C SER A 259 15.73 4.59 -3.77
N GLU A 260 16.41 3.59 -3.21
CA GLU A 260 17.78 3.20 -3.58
C GLU A 260 17.85 1.85 -4.29
N LEU A 261 16.75 1.10 -4.39
CA LEU A 261 16.74 -0.23 -5.02
C LEU A 261 17.30 -0.20 -6.44
N GLN A 262 16.92 0.79 -7.24
CA GLN A 262 17.40 0.94 -8.62
C GLN A 262 18.88 1.34 -8.71
N ASN A 263 19.49 1.80 -7.61
CA ASN A 263 20.91 2.17 -7.53
C ASN A 263 21.77 1.06 -6.89
N ASN A 264 21.15 0.01 -6.35
CA ASN A 264 21.86 -1.10 -5.73
C ASN A 264 22.58 -1.93 -6.79
N LYS A 265 23.92 -1.98 -6.72
CA LYS A 265 24.75 -2.72 -7.69
C LYS A 265 24.44 -4.21 -7.74
N THR A 266 24.19 -4.84 -6.59
CA THR A 266 23.83 -6.26 -6.54
C THR A 266 22.50 -6.52 -7.27
N LEU A 267 21.49 -5.68 -7.08
CA LEU A 267 20.21 -5.80 -7.81
C LEU A 267 20.40 -5.56 -9.30
N GLN A 268 21.18 -4.54 -9.67
CA GLN A 268 21.52 -4.24 -11.07
C GLN A 268 22.26 -5.40 -11.76
N ASP A 269 23.27 -5.98 -11.11
CA ASP A 269 24.06 -7.10 -11.65
C ASP A 269 23.19 -8.35 -11.85
N ASN A 270 22.31 -8.65 -10.90
CA ASN A 270 21.35 -9.74 -11.02
C ASN A 270 20.36 -9.49 -12.16
N ALA A 271 19.80 -8.28 -12.26
CA ALA A 271 18.88 -7.92 -13.33
C ALA A 271 19.56 -7.98 -14.70
N LEU A 272 20.79 -7.48 -14.82
CA LEU A 272 21.57 -7.54 -16.05
C LEU A 272 21.87 -8.98 -16.45
N THR A 273 22.29 -9.82 -15.49
CA THR A 273 22.54 -11.25 -15.71
C THR A 273 21.30 -11.93 -16.27
N LEU A 274 20.13 -11.66 -15.69
CA LEU A 274 18.86 -12.21 -16.14
C LEU A 274 18.34 -11.59 -17.43
N LEU A 275 18.75 -10.36 -17.76
CA LEU A 275 18.39 -9.70 -19.01
C LEU A 275 19.17 -10.32 -20.17
N VAL A 276 20.49 -10.44 -20.04
CA VAL A 276 21.38 -10.93 -21.11
C VAL A 276 21.36 -12.45 -21.26
N ASN A 277 21.13 -13.18 -20.18
CA ASN A 277 20.92 -14.62 -20.28
C ASN A 277 19.47 -14.87 -20.66
N GLU A 278 19.25 -15.33 -21.88
CA GLU A 278 18.14 -16.23 -22.18
C GLU A 278 18.26 -17.37 -21.17
N MET A 279 17.44 -17.39 -20.11
CA MET A 279 17.27 -18.64 -19.37
C MET A 279 16.65 -19.59 -20.38
N THR A 280 17.50 -20.37 -21.06
CA THR A 280 17.12 -21.49 -21.90
C THR A 280 16.35 -22.43 -21.01
N ASN A 281 15.03 -22.32 -21.08
CA ASN A 281 14.12 -23.36 -20.65
C ASN A 281 14.09 -24.45 -21.70
#